data_AF-A0A0C9MK13-F1
#
_entry.id   AF-A0A0C9MK13-F1
#
_cell.length_a   1.000
_cell.length_b   1.000
_cell.length_c   1.000
_cell.angle_alpha   90.00
_cell.angle_beta   90.00
_cell.angle_gamma   90.00
#
_symmetry.space_group_name_H-M   'P 1'
#
loop_
_entity.id
_entity.type
_entity.pdbx_description
1 polymer ?
#
loop_
_entity_poly.entity_id
_entity_poly.type
_entity_poly.pdbx_seq_one_letter_code
_entity_poly.pdbx_strand_id
1 'polypeptide(L)' 'MGRVIRAQRKGAGSIFKSHTVGRKGAAKLRVFDFAERHGYVRGIVKDIVHDPGRGAPLAKVVFRDPYK' A
#
# COMPACT_ATOMS: atom_id res chain seq x y z
N MET A 1 19.18 -13.12 34.96
CA MET A 1 18.44 -12.67 33.75
C MET A 1 19.37 -11.83 32.90
N GLY A 2 19.56 -12.18 31.62
CA GLY A 2 20.52 -11.51 30.72
C GLY A 2 19.95 -10.27 30.01
N ARG A 3 20.80 -9.59 29.22
CA ARG A 3 20.40 -8.43 28.40
C ARG A 3 19.51 -8.85 27.23
N VAL A 4 18.45 -8.08 26.97
CA VAL A 4 17.57 -8.27 25.81
C VAL A 4 18.33 -8.02 24.50
N ILE A 5 18.35 -9.03 23.62
CA ILE A 5 19.10 -8.96 22.36
C ILE A 5 18.39 -8.11 21.31
N ARG A 6 19.13 -7.68 20.28
CA ARG A 6 18.59 -6.84 19.19
C ARG A 6 17.36 -7.44 18.51
N ALA A 7 17.32 -8.75 18.30
CA ALA A 7 16.18 -9.42 17.67
C ALA A 7 14.88 -9.22 18.46
N GLN A 8 14.93 -9.37 19.78
CA GLN A 8 13.79 -9.16 20.68
C GLN A 8 13.36 -7.68 20.73
N ARG A 9 14.30 -6.74 20.66
CA ARG A 9 13.99 -5.29 20.70
C ARG A 9 13.24 -4.76 19.48
N LYS A 10 13.34 -5.43 18.32
CA LYS A 10 12.69 -4.97 17.07
C LYS A 10 11.15 -5.04 17.14
N GLY A 11 10.58 -5.95 17.94
CA GLY A 11 9.13 -6.13 18.06
C GLY A 11 8.41 -5.12 18.96
N ALA A 12 9.15 -4.37 19.79
CA ALA A 12 8.57 -3.47 20.79
C ALA A 12 7.95 -2.17 20.22
N GLY A 13 8.05 -1.92 18.92
CA GLY A 13 7.49 -0.72 18.30
C GLY A 13 8.13 0.60 18.76
N SER A 14 9.40 0.57 19.17
CA SER A 14 10.17 1.75 19.56
C SER A 14 10.93 2.34 18.36
N ILE A 15 12.26 2.36 18.40
CA ILE A 15 13.14 2.98 17.40
C ILE A 15 13.21 2.22 16.05
N PHE A 16 12.67 1.01 15.97
CA PHE A 16 12.74 0.17 14.76
C PHE A 16 11.50 0.24 13.87
N LYS A 17 10.65 1.26 14.06
CA LYS A 17 9.47 1.51 13.22
C LYS A 17 9.88 1.91 11.81
N SER A 18 9.02 1.61 10.84
CA SER A 18 9.21 2.04 9.46
C SER A 18 9.02 3.56 9.32
N HIS A 19 9.90 4.20 8.56
CA HIS A 19 9.73 5.61 8.19
C HIS A 19 8.75 5.70 7.01
N THR A 20 7.50 6.09 7.28
CA THR A 20 6.41 6.09 6.28
C THR A 20 5.94 7.48 5.86
N VAL A 21 6.52 8.57 6.38
CA VAL A 21 6.10 9.96 6.12
C VAL A 21 5.99 10.30 4.63
N GLY A 22 6.90 9.78 3.80
CA GLY A 22 6.93 10.03 2.36
C GLY A 22 6.11 9.04 1.51
N ARG A 23 5.53 7.99 2.11
CA ARG A 23 4.81 6.95 1.37
C ARG A 23 3.55 7.52 0.74
N LYS A 24 3.34 7.25 -0.56
CA LYS A 24 2.18 7.73 -1.33
C LYS A 24 0.90 6.97 -1.01
N GLY A 25 1.02 5.76 -0.46
CA GLY A 25 -0.10 4.92 -0.05
C GLY A 25 0.23 3.44 -0.14
N ALA A 26 -0.67 2.60 0.38
CA ALA A 26 -0.55 1.17 0.21
C ALA A 26 -0.98 0.77 -1.21
N ALA A 27 -0.09 0.14 -1.96
CA ALA A 27 -0.45 -0.47 -3.24
C ALA A 27 -1.38 -1.66 -2.99
N LYS A 28 -2.62 -1.56 -3.44
CA LYS A 28 -3.67 -2.58 -3.30
C LYS A 28 -4.46 -2.66 -4.59
N LEU A 29 -5.02 -3.83 -4.85
CA LEU A 29 -6.06 -3.99 -5.87
C LEU A 29 -7.33 -3.28 -5.42
N ARG A 30 -8.25 -3.06 -6.37
CA ARG A 30 -9.59 -2.56 -6.06
C ARG A 30 -10.32 -3.57 -5.14
N VAL A 31 -11.33 -3.08 -4.44
CA VAL A 31 -12.21 -3.91 -3.63
C VAL A 31 -12.93 -4.90 -4.56
N PHE A 32 -12.91 -6.17 -4.17
CA PHE A 32 -13.54 -7.25 -4.92
C PHE A 32 -15.07 -7.21 -4.79
N ASP A 33 -15.68 -6.30 -5.53
CA ASP A 33 -17.12 -6.03 -5.52
C ASP A 33 -17.88 -6.93 -6.51
N PHE A 34 -19.18 -6.66 -6.71
CA PHE A 34 -19.98 -7.45 -7.65
C PHE A 34 -19.51 -7.29 -9.11
N ALA A 35 -19.05 -6.09 -9.48
CA ALA A 35 -18.67 -5.75 -10.84
C ALA A 35 -17.38 -6.47 -11.27
N GLU A 36 -16.40 -6.59 -10.38
CA GLU A 36 -15.19 -7.40 -10.64
C GLU A 36 -15.44 -8.91 -10.55
N ARG A 37 -16.47 -9.36 -9.83
CA ARG A 37 -16.81 -10.79 -9.70
C ARG A 37 -17.50 -11.36 -10.94
N HIS A 38 -18.43 -10.61 -11.53
CA HIS A 38 -19.32 -11.10 -12.59
C HIS A 38 -19.11 -10.38 -13.92
N GLY A 39 -18.14 -9.46 -14.01
CA GLY A 39 -17.90 -8.68 -15.20
C GLY A 39 -16.49 -8.09 -15.22
N TYR A 40 -16.37 -6.90 -15.80
CA TYR A 40 -15.13 -6.15 -15.85
C TYR A 40 -15.36 -4.71 -15.42
N VAL A 41 -14.32 -4.09 -14.86
CA VAL A 41 -14.32 -2.67 -14.51
C VAL A 41 -13.15 -2.00 -15.23
N ARG A 42 -13.44 -0.94 -15.98
CA ARG A 42 -12.40 -0.15 -16.66
C ARG A 42 -12.01 1.06 -15.81
N GLY A 43 -10.71 1.19 -15.53
CA GLY A 43 -10.10 2.37 -14.94
C GLY A 43 -9.20 3.11 -15.93
N ILE A 44 -8.84 4.35 -15.58
CA ILE A 44 -7.85 5.15 -16.32
C ILE A 44 -6.63 5.35 -15.43
N VAL A 45 -5.43 5.10 -15.96
CA VAL A 45 -4.17 5.48 -15.31
C VAL A 45 -4.01 6.98 -15.46
N LYS A 46 -4.11 7.72 -14.36
CA LYS A 46 -3.91 9.18 -14.36
C LYS A 46 -2.45 9.58 -14.28
N ASP A 47 -1.63 8.78 -13.61
CA ASP A 47 -0.27 9.13 -13.25
C ASP A 47 0.54 7.89 -12.85
N ILE A 48 1.86 7.92 -13.07
CA ILE A 48 2.81 6.88 -12.66
C ILE A 48 3.88 7.57 -11.80
N VAL A 49 3.91 7.24 -10.50
CA VAL A 49 4.70 7.97 -9.51
C VAL A 49 5.72 7.08 -8.80
N HIS A 50 6.79 7.72 -8.35
CA HIS A 50 7.74 7.12 -7.40
C HIS A 50 7.17 7.15 -5.97
N ASP A 51 7.33 6.03 -5.23
CA ASP A 51 7.03 5.89 -3.80
C ASP A 51 8.33 5.70 -3.00
N PRO A 52 8.71 6.63 -2.11
CA PRO A 52 9.94 6.54 -1.33
C PRO A 52 10.07 5.22 -0.56
N GLY A 53 11.22 4.54 -0.71
CA GLY A 53 11.45 3.23 -0.10
C GLY A 53 10.75 2.07 -0.82
N ARG A 54 10.32 2.26 -2.07
CA ARG A 54 9.84 1.23 -3.00
C ARG A 54 10.57 1.38 -4.34
N GLY A 55 11.14 0.28 -4.84
CA GLY A 55 11.81 0.27 -6.15
C GLY A 55 10.84 0.27 -7.34
N ALA A 56 9.69 -0.39 -7.19
CA ALA A 56 8.65 -0.42 -8.22
C ALA A 56 7.82 0.89 -8.23
N PRO A 57 7.49 1.43 -9.41
CA PRO A 57 6.60 2.60 -9.51
C PRO A 57 5.16 2.25 -9.10
N LEU A 58 4.38 3.28 -8.74
CA LEU A 58 2.95 3.15 -8.46
C LEU A 58 2.11 3.82 -9.54
N ALA A 59 1.09 3.13 -10.04
CA ALA A 59 0.08 3.71 -10.91
C ALA A 59 -1.10 4.26 -10.10
N LYS A 60 -1.46 5.53 -10.31
CA LYS A 60 -2.71 6.09 -9.80
C LYS A 60 -3.82 5.79 -10.78
N VAL A 61 -4.61 4.75 -10.50
CA VAL A 61 -5.74 4.34 -11.33
C VAL A 61 -7.03 4.93 -10.75
N VAL A 62 -7.83 5.58 -11.60
CA VAL A 62 -9.15 6.08 -11.23
C VAL A 62 -10.22 5.25 -11.89
N PHE A 63 -11.15 4.78 -11.06
CA PHE A 63 -12.34 4.06 -11.49
C PHE A 63 -13.58 4.92 -11.25
N ARG A 64 -14.64 4.66 -12.03
CA ARG A 64 -15.97 5.18 -11.72
C ARG A 64 -16.58 4.39 -10.56
N ASP A 65 -17.38 5.08 -9.75
CA ASP A 65 -18.22 4.48 -8.73
C ASP A 65 -19.42 3.80 -9.44
N PRO A 66 -19.70 2.51 -9.18
CA PRO A 66 -20.83 1.83 -9.81
C PRO A 66 -22.20 2.22 -9.20
N TYR A 67 -22.22 2.93 -8.07
CA TYR A 67 -23.46 3.27 -7.33
C TYR A 67 -23.77 4.78 -7.29
N LYS A 68 -23.01 5.60 -8.04
CA LYS A 68 -23.20 7.04 -8.23
C LYS A 68 -23.05 7.39 -9.70
#